data_AF-A0A1V4MYV9-F1
#
_entry.id   AF-A0A1V4MYV9-F1
#
_cell.length_a   1.000
_cell.length_b   1.000
_cell.length_c   1.000
_cell.angle_alpha   90.00
_cell.angle_beta   90.00
_cell.angle_gamma   90.00
#
_symmetry.space_group_name_H-M   'P 1'
#
loop_
_entity.id
_entity.type
_entity.pdbx_description
1 polymer ?
#
loop_
_entity_poly.entity_id
_entity_poly.type
_entity_poly.pdbx_seq_one_letter_code
_entity_poly.pdbx_strand_id
1 'polypeptide(L)'
;MDGILKVDGVLEVRIGSLGNDVGGVSPSRDRKTVFVQGALPGELVRCRPVKEAGSFIKAELLQVLEPSSRRVEPFCPVFGTCGGCSLQHLEYGEQLRWKREWVIRAMERCGIGLESHFVEEAVPSPEARNYRNRVSFDMTPEGPGLHMRRGDPVAVPFCPLLNRTGLEAFSRLSGRALPGCRRVSVRASDRTGRSMVEFSELPPGGIPDLGEGVAAAWPRNGRWEYGSKAAPFTEELAGCSFRIGPGCFFQVNTGAAGILVEKVLGLLPPGGRILDLYGGCGTFALPAAASGARVVSVEMDKASSESGRASAAENGLKNVEFVTCRSRQFLVEDLKDGQAWDAVIVDPPRAGLGVRDARLLRRMRTPLIVYVSCNPFSLARDLGIICERDWKVAGITPVDMFPQTDHVETLTELRRAGRG
;
A
#
# COMPACT_ATOMS: atom_id res chain seq x y z
N MET A 1 7.46 24.23 21.00
CA MET A 1 8.04 24.01 22.35
C MET A 1 7.44 22.73 22.88
N ASP A 2 8.04 21.59 22.52
CA ASP A 2 7.58 20.27 22.95
C ASP A 2 8.09 19.98 24.35
N GLY A 3 7.25 20.22 25.35
CA GLY A 3 7.52 19.81 26.72
C GLY A 3 7.45 18.29 26.83
N ILE A 4 8.60 17.63 26.80
CA ILE A 4 8.74 16.25 27.29
C ILE A 4 8.61 16.32 28.81
N LEU A 5 7.39 16.19 29.31
CA LEU A 5 7.15 15.99 30.74
C LEU A 5 7.63 14.59 31.11
N LYS A 6 8.66 14.50 31.97
CA LYS A 6 8.93 13.30 32.76
C LYS A 6 7.77 13.12 33.74
N VAL A 7 6.81 12.28 33.38
CA VAL A 7 5.86 11.74 34.34
C VAL A 7 6.56 10.54 34.98
N ASP A 8 7.12 10.72 36.17
CA ASP A 8 7.59 9.62 37.00
C ASP A 8 6.36 8.84 37.46
N GLY A 9 5.98 7.83 36.68
CA GLY A 9 4.84 6.99 36.97
C GLY A 9 4.72 5.85 35.96
N VAL A 10 4.79 4.62 36.46
CA VAL A 10 4.40 3.44 35.70
C VAL A 10 2.88 3.30 35.81
N LEU A 11 2.21 3.02 34.70
CA LEU A 11 0.78 2.70 34.68
C LEU A 11 0.60 1.21 34.45
N GLU A 12 -0.41 0.63 35.09
CA GLU A 12 -0.94 -0.69 34.72
C GLU A 12 -2.34 -0.48 34.15
N VAL A 13 -2.56 -0.93 32.92
CA VAL A 13 -3.80 -0.68 32.18
C VAL A 13 -4.25 -1.94 31.43
N ARG A 14 -5.57 -2.15 31.37
CA ARG A 14 -6.17 -3.21 30.56
C ARG A 14 -6.54 -2.68 29.18
N ILE A 15 -6.03 -3.33 28.15
CA ILE A 15 -6.26 -2.91 26.77
C ILE A 15 -7.61 -3.44 26.28
N GLY A 16 -8.48 -2.53 25.85
CA GLY A 16 -9.83 -2.87 25.40
C GLY A 16 -9.96 -3.02 23.88
N SER A 17 -9.14 -2.30 23.09
CA SER A 17 -9.22 -2.35 21.63
C SER A 17 -7.90 -1.93 20.97
N LEU A 18 -7.82 -2.06 19.65
CA LEU A 18 -6.73 -1.50 18.83
C LEU A 18 -7.19 -0.20 18.17
N GLY A 19 -6.31 0.79 18.19
CA GLY A 19 -6.46 2.08 17.49
C GLY A 19 -5.51 2.19 16.29
N ASN A 20 -5.35 3.42 15.78
CA ASN A 20 -4.41 3.74 14.71
C ASN A 20 -2.98 3.29 15.06
N ASP A 21 -2.18 2.98 14.04
CA ASP A 21 -0.76 2.57 14.14
C ASP A 21 -0.53 1.37 15.07
N VAL A 22 -1.57 0.54 15.25
CA VAL A 22 -1.61 -0.63 16.15
C VAL A 22 -1.26 -0.26 17.60
N GLY A 23 -1.78 0.87 18.06
CA GLY A 23 -1.74 1.21 19.48
C GLY A 23 -2.88 0.51 20.22
N GLY A 24 -2.57 -0.29 21.24
CA GLY A 24 -3.55 -0.75 22.21
C GLY A 24 -4.20 0.45 22.90
N VAL A 25 -5.52 0.45 22.97
CA VAL A 25 -6.33 1.51 23.57
C VAL A 25 -6.91 0.99 24.87
N SER A 26 -6.50 1.60 25.97
CA SER A 26 -7.18 1.43 27.25
C SER A 26 -8.21 2.54 27.42
N PRO A 27 -9.46 2.21 27.81
CA PRO A 27 -10.42 3.20 28.26
C PRO A 27 -9.88 3.93 29.50
N SER A 28 -10.55 5.02 29.80
CA SER A 28 -9.99 6.18 30.46
C SER A 28 -9.33 5.94 31.83
N ARG A 29 -8.15 6.51 32.02
CA ARG A 29 -7.61 6.90 33.33
C ARG A 29 -7.81 8.42 33.47
N ASP A 30 -8.46 8.88 34.53
CA ASP A 30 -8.67 10.31 34.81
C ASP A 30 -9.27 11.12 33.63
N ARG A 31 -10.27 10.55 32.93
CA ARG A 31 -10.90 11.12 31.72
C ARG A 31 -10.00 11.21 30.47
N LYS A 32 -8.80 10.62 30.48
CA LYS A 32 -7.90 10.53 29.31
C LYS A 32 -7.80 9.10 28.77
N THR A 33 -7.82 8.95 27.45
CA THR A 33 -7.59 7.66 26.78
C THR A 33 -6.09 7.32 26.76
N VAL A 34 -5.71 6.10 27.09
CA VAL A 34 -4.30 5.67 27.09
C VAL A 34 -4.00 4.82 25.85
N PHE A 35 -3.03 5.26 25.05
CA PHE A 35 -2.53 4.57 23.87
C PHE A 35 -1.20 3.90 24.19
N VAL A 36 -1.17 2.56 24.16
CA VAL A 36 0.03 1.75 24.44
C VAL A 36 0.44 1.01 23.18
N GLN A 37 1.56 1.44 22.59
CA GLN A 37 2.04 0.86 21.35
C GLN A 37 2.57 -0.58 21.56
N GLY A 38 2.15 -1.52 20.71
CA GLY A 38 2.57 -2.94 20.79
C GLY A 38 1.79 -3.78 21.81
N ALA A 39 0.80 -3.18 22.48
CA ALA A 39 -0.14 -3.89 23.34
C ALA A 39 -1.40 -4.27 22.55
N LEU A 40 -1.96 -5.44 22.86
CA LEU A 40 -3.09 -6.05 22.16
C LEU A 40 -4.36 -6.07 23.02
N PRO A 41 -5.56 -6.17 22.43
CA PRO A 41 -6.81 -6.29 23.18
C PRO A 41 -6.82 -7.51 24.10
N GLY A 42 -7.37 -7.32 25.29
CA GLY A 42 -7.42 -8.33 26.35
C GLY A 42 -6.23 -8.29 27.31
N GLU A 43 -5.13 -7.63 26.94
CA GLU A 43 -3.91 -7.62 27.75
C GLU A 43 -4.02 -6.72 28.97
N LEU A 44 -3.42 -7.17 30.07
CA LEU A 44 -3.00 -6.29 31.16
C LEU A 44 -1.54 -5.95 30.94
N VAL A 45 -1.22 -4.65 30.83
CA VAL A 45 0.13 -4.20 30.53
C VAL A 45 0.61 -3.15 31.51
N ARG A 46 1.92 -3.20 31.77
CA ARG A 46 2.67 -2.17 32.46
C ARG A 46 3.29 -1.25 31.41
N CYS A 47 3.05 0.05 31.50
CA CYS A 47 3.50 1.03 30.52
C CYS A 47 3.99 2.33 31.16
N ARG A 48 4.82 3.08 30.43
CA ARG A 48 5.36 4.38 30.85
C ARG A 48 4.80 5.50 29.98
N PRO A 49 4.14 6.53 30.54
CA PRO A 49 3.74 7.70 29.76
C PRO A 49 4.95 8.37 29.11
N VAL A 50 4.86 8.62 27.81
CA VAL A 50 5.88 9.34 27.03
C VAL A 50 5.38 10.67 26.48
N LYS A 51 4.05 10.85 26.45
CA LYS A 51 3.41 12.11 26.09
C LYS A 51 2.02 12.17 26.70
N GLU A 52 1.70 13.29 27.33
CA GLU A 52 0.36 13.58 27.84
C GLU A 52 -0.23 14.79 27.12
N ALA A 53 -1.50 14.67 26.75
CA ALA A 53 -2.30 15.71 26.12
C ALA A 53 -3.61 15.90 26.90
N GLY A 54 -4.45 16.84 26.44
CA GLY A 54 -5.72 17.15 27.11
C GLY A 54 -6.66 15.94 27.21
N SER A 55 -6.80 15.17 26.12
CA SER A 55 -7.73 14.03 26.03
C SER A 55 -7.06 12.65 26.00
N PHE A 56 -5.74 12.58 25.94
CA PHE A 56 -5.04 11.30 25.81
C PHE A 56 -3.64 11.27 26.43
N ILE A 57 -3.18 10.05 26.69
CA ILE A 57 -1.81 9.72 27.09
C ILE A 57 -1.26 8.75 26.04
N LYS A 58 -0.07 9.01 25.50
CA LYS A 58 0.72 8.00 24.77
C LYS A 58 1.71 7.40 25.73
N ALA A 59 1.76 6.08 25.78
CA ALA A 59 2.64 5.32 26.65
C ALA A 59 3.45 4.29 25.86
N GLU A 60 4.65 4.04 26.35
CA GLU A 60 5.54 2.97 25.90
C GLU A 60 5.25 1.70 26.70
N LEU A 61 5.08 0.58 26.02
CA LEU A 61 4.92 -0.73 26.66
C LEU A 61 6.22 -1.12 27.37
N LEU A 62 6.16 -1.38 28.68
CA LEU A 62 7.30 -1.89 29.45
C LEU A 62 7.23 -3.42 29.60
N GLN A 63 6.04 -3.94 29.93
CA GLN A 63 5.84 -5.36 30.19
C GLN A 63 4.38 -5.75 29.92
N VAL A 64 4.18 -6.91 29.32
CA VAL A 64 2.87 -7.57 29.25
C VAL A 64 2.74 -8.45 30.51
N LEU A 65 1.78 -8.13 31.39
CA LEU A 65 1.55 -8.84 32.64
C LEU A 65 0.61 -10.04 32.43
N GLU A 66 -0.45 -9.83 31.65
CA GLU A 66 -1.36 -10.89 31.19
C GLU A 66 -1.42 -10.82 29.66
N PRO A 67 -0.80 -11.77 28.92
CA PRO A 67 -0.82 -11.76 27.47
C PRO A 67 -2.18 -12.17 26.92
N SER A 68 -2.53 -11.61 25.75
CA SER A 68 -3.71 -12.04 25.00
C SER A 68 -3.48 -13.45 24.46
N SER A 69 -4.52 -14.28 24.41
CA SER A 69 -4.48 -15.59 23.72
C SER A 69 -4.20 -15.48 22.22
N ARG A 70 -4.33 -14.27 21.66
CA ARG A 70 -4.07 -13.94 20.26
C ARG A 70 -2.65 -13.41 19.99
N ARG A 71 -1.84 -13.23 21.05
CA ARG A 71 -0.45 -12.80 20.91
C ARG A 71 0.40 -13.96 20.39
N VAL A 72 1.22 -13.70 19.39
CA VAL A 72 2.21 -14.65 18.85
C VAL A 72 3.61 -14.03 18.90
N GLU A 73 4.64 -14.88 18.87
CA GLU A 73 6.02 -14.41 18.80
C GLU A 73 6.31 -13.88 17.38
N PRO A 74 6.81 -12.63 17.23
CA PRO A 74 7.23 -12.11 15.94
C PRO A 74 8.34 -12.95 15.31
N PHE A 75 8.21 -13.26 14.01
CA PHE A 75 9.23 -14.03 13.29
C PHE A 75 10.42 -13.18 12.83
N CYS A 76 10.26 -11.86 12.76
CA CYS A 76 11.32 -10.97 12.33
C CYS A 76 12.21 -10.59 13.52
N PRO A 77 13.53 -10.79 13.44
CA PRO A 77 14.45 -10.53 14.56
C PRO A 77 14.56 -9.05 14.94
N VAL A 78 14.11 -8.15 14.07
CA VAL A 78 14.12 -6.69 14.31
C VAL A 78 12.71 -6.10 14.39
N PHE A 79 11.69 -6.93 14.62
CA PHE A 79 10.33 -6.45 14.89
C PHE A 79 10.31 -5.58 16.15
N GLY A 80 9.48 -4.54 16.16
CA GLY A 80 9.42 -3.56 17.25
C GLY A 80 10.44 -2.42 17.11
N THR A 81 11.58 -2.68 16.49
CA THR A 81 12.59 -1.66 16.14
C THR A 81 12.36 -1.10 14.73
N CYS A 82 12.28 -1.98 13.73
CA CYS A 82 11.98 -1.63 12.35
C CYS A 82 10.55 -1.07 12.21
N GLY A 83 10.39 0.03 11.48
CA GLY A 83 9.09 0.67 11.23
C GLY A 83 8.24 -0.01 10.15
N GLY A 84 8.75 -1.07 9.51
CA GLY A 84 8.11 -1.70 8.35
C GLY A 84 6.96 -2.67 8.67
N CYS A 85 6.88 -3.19 9.90
CA CYS A 85 5.84 -4.12 10.35
C CYS A 85 5.27 -3.65 11.70
N SER A 86 3.96 -3.79 11.88
CA SER A 86 3.25 -3.33 13.07
C SER A 86 2.39 -4.42 13.73
N LEU A 87 2.14 -5.55 13.06
CA LEU A 87 1.20 -6.59 13.51
C LEU A 87 1.81 -7.99 13.71
N GLN A 88 3.13 -8.21 13.58
CA GLN A 88 3.70 -9.58 13.67
C GLN A 88 3.46 -10.28 15.00
N HIS A 89 3.12 -9.54 16.05
CA HIS A 89 2.81 -10.07 17.38
C HIS A 89 1.33 -10.44 17.55
N LEU A 90 0.49 -10.25 16.54
CA LEU A 90 -0.92 -10.61 16.53
C LEU A 90 -1.13 -11.77 15.54
N GLU A 91 -1.86 -12.82 15.94
CA GLU A 91 -2.19 -13.92 15.03
C GLU A 91 -2.89 -13.42 13.76
N TYR A 92 -2.60 -14.05 12.62
CA TYR A 92 -2.99 -13.52 11.31
C TYR A 92 -4.51 -13.37 11.13
N GLY A 93 -5.31 -14.31 11.64
CA GLY A 93 -6.78 -14.21 11.58
C GLY A 93 -7.33 -12.96 12.26
N GLU A 94 -6.76 -12.59 13.41
CA GLU A 94 -7.14 -11.36 14.11
C GLU A 94 -6.58 -10.10 13.42
N GLN A 95 -5.49 -10.18 12.65
CA GLN A 95 -5.07 -9.07 11.77
C GLN A 95 -6.15 -8.77 10.73
N LEU A 96 -6.70 -9.80 10.06
CA LEU A 96 -7.75 -9.65 9.05
C LEU A 96 -9.03 -9.08 9.65
N ARG A 97 -9.46 -9.64 10.78
CA ARG A 97 -10.62 -9.13 11.52
C ARG A 97 -10.43 -7.66 11.90
N TRP A 98 -9.28 -7.30 12.46
CA TRP A 98 -8.98 -5.92 12.83
C TRP A 98 -8.99 -4.99 11.62
N LYS A 99 -8.40 -5.40 10.48
CA LYS A 99 -8.41 -4.60 9.24
C LYS A 99 -9.82 -4.31 8.76
N ARG A 100 -10.72 -5.30 8.83
CA ARG A 100 -12.15 -5.10 8.52
C ARG A 100 -12.80 -4.12 9.49
N GLU A 101 -12.64 -4.31 10.80
CA GLU A 101 -13.19 -3.39 11.82
C GLU A 101 -12.65 -1.96 11.62
N TRP A 102 -11.41 -1.84 11.14
CA TRP A 102 -10.78 -0.56 10.83
C TRP A 102 -11.46 0.18 9.67
N VAL A 103 -11.84 -0.55 8.62
CA VAL A 103 -12.62 -0.02 7.50
C VAL A 103 -14.00 0.45 7.98
N ILE A 104 -14.71 -0.38 8.76
CA ILE A 104 -16.03 -0.04 9.31
C ILE A 104 -15.97 1.26 10.12
N ARG A 105 -15.01 1.36 11.05
CA ARG A 105 -14.83 2.56 11.90
C ARG A 105 -14.53 3.83 11.09
N ALA A 106 -13.79 3.70 9.99
CA ALA A 106 -13.51 4.84 9.12
C ALA A 106 -14.80 5.36 8.46
N MET A 107 -15.66 4.44 7.98
CA MET A 107 -16.95 4.79 7.38
C MET A 107 -17.90 5.43 8.39
N GLU A 108 -18.03 4.85 9.59
CA GLU A 108 -18.85 5.38 10.69
C GLU A 108 -18.42 6.81 11.08
N ARG A 109 -17.11 7.05 11.23
CA ARG A 109 -16.57 8.37 11.59
C ARG A 109 -16.84 9.44 10.55
N CYS A 110 -16.94 9.07 9.28
CA CYS A 110 -17.29 9.98 8.20
C CYS A 110 -18.80 10.06 7.94
N GLY A 111 -19.64 9.40 8.76
CA GLY A 111 -21.09 9.42 8.62
C GLY A 111 -21.58 8.69 7.37
N ILE A 112 -20.77 7.79 6.79
CA ILE A 112 -21.22 6.95 5.68
C ILE A 112 -22.10 5.87 6.29
N GLY A 113 -23.42 6.03 6.15
CA GLY A 113 -24.43 5.10 6.65
C GLY A 113 -24.35 3.77 5.92
N LEU A 114 -23.49 2.88 6.40
CA LEU A 114 -23.37 1.50 5.95
C LEU A 114 -23.92 0.59 7.02
N GLU A 115 -24.78 -0.33 6.62
CA GLU A 115 -24.97 -1.56 7.39
C GLU A 115 -23.66 -2.35 7.36
N SER A 116 -23.27 -2.94 8.50
CA SER A 116 -21.95 -3.58 8.64
C SER A 116 -21.71 -4.75 7.68
N HIS A 117 -22.77 -5.35 7.13
CA HIS A 117 -22.68 -6.40 6.11
C HIS A 117 -22.18 -5.91 4.75
N PHE A 118 -22.20 -4.60 4.47
CA PHE A 118 -21.60 -4.04 3.26
C PHE A 118 -20.08 -4.12 3.25
N VAL A 119 -19.46 -4.30 4.42
CA VAL A 119 -18.02 -4.54 4.53
C VAL A 119 -17.79 -6.04 4.69
N GLU A 120 -17.31 -6.67 3.63
CA GLU A 120 -16.97 -8.09 3.59
C GLU A 120 -15.84 -8.45 4.56
N GLU A 121 -15.69 -9.75 4.84
CA GLU A 121 -14.49 -10.25 5.52
C GLU A 121 -13.23 -9.90 4.73
N ALA A 122 -12.18 -9.48 5.44
CA ALA A 122 -10.93 -9.09 4.81
C ALA A 122 -10.31 -10.30 4.11
N VAL A 123 -10.06 -10.17 2.81
CA VAL A 123 -9.51 -11.26 2.01
C VAL A 123 -8.03 -11.44 2.36
N PRO A 124 -7.61 -12.65 2.76
CA PRO A 124 -6.22 -12.90 3.12
C PRO A 124 -5.30 -12.76 1.92
N SER A 125 -4.09 -12.28 2.17
CA SER A 125 -2.98 -12.47 1.25
C SER A 125 -2.67 -13.96 1.07
N PRO A 126 -2.26 -14.41 -0.13
CA PRO A 126 -1.78 -15.77 -0.33
C PRO A 126 -0.60 -16.12 0.57
N GLU A 127 0.28 -15.15 0.81
CA GLU A 127 1.50 -15.31 1.59
C GLU A 127 1.62 -14.19 2.62
N ALA A 128 1.77 -14.56 3.89
CA ALA A 128 1.91 -13.61 4.99
C ALA A 128 3.39 -13.25 5.30
N ARG A 129 4.34 -13.86 4.58
CA ARG A 129 5.80 -13.68 4.62
C ARG A 129 6.34 -13.75 3.19
N ASN A 130 7.57 -13.28 2.96
CA ASN A 130 8.24 -13.36 1.65
C ASN A 130 7.40 -12.86 0.44
N TYR A 131 6.46 -11.94 0.66
CA TYR A 131 5.51 -11.52 -0.37
C TYR A 131 5.93 -10.26 -1.11
N ARG A 132 6.83 -9.44 -0.53
CA ARG A 132 7.25 -8.15 -1.09
C ARG A 132 8.20 -8.40 -2.26
N ASN A 133 7.77 -7.99 -3.44
CA ASN A 133 8.60 -7.91 -4.64
C ASN A 133 9.48 -6.66 -4.67
N ARG A 134 9.35 -5.74 -3.70
CA ARG A 134 10.21 -4.57 -3.54
C ARG A 134 10.40 -4.18 -2.08
N VAL A 135 11.64 -3.96 -1.66
CA VAL A 135 11.99 -3.35 -0.38
C VAL A 135 13.09 -2.30 -0.59
N SER A 136 12.93 -1.14 0.05
CA SER A 136 13.94 -0.08 0.08
C SER A 136 14.66 -0.09 1.42
N PHE A 137 15.98 0.02 1.35
CA PHE A 137 16.91 0.04 2.48
C PHE A 137 17.72 1.32 2.43
N ASP A 138 17.80 2.00 3.56
CA ASP A 138 18.60 3.20 3.70
C ASP A 138 20.01 2.82 4.14
N MET A 139 21.00 3.43 3.52
CA MET A 139 22.39 3.06 3.75
C MET A 139 22.87 3.58 5.10
N THR A 140 23.48 2.67 5.86
CA THR A 140 24.18 2.92 7.13
C THR A 140 25.69 2.67 6.94
N PRO A 141 26.55 3.09 7.89
CA PRO A 141 27.97 2.74 7.89
C PRO A 141 28.23 1.23 7.87
N GLU A 142 27.33 0.42 8.42
CA GLU A 142 27.43 -1.04 8.48
C GLU A 142 26.78 -1.75 7.27
N GLY A 143 26.09 -1.01 6.40
CA GLY A 143 25.44 -1.54 5.19
C GLY A 143 23.97 -1.15 5.03
N PRO A 144 23.19 -1.84 4.17
CA PRO A 144 21.78 -1.52 3.97
C PRO A 144 20.97 -1.74 5.26
N GLY A 145 20.21 -0.73 5.65
CA GLY A 145 19.40 -0.74 6.86
C GLY A 145 17.92 -0.47 6.61
N LEU A 146 17.09 -0.81 7.60
CA LEU A 146 15.68 -0.45 7.59
C LEU A 146 15.44 0.72 8.53
N HIS A 147 14.60 1.66 8.12
CA HIS A 147 14.19 2.77 8.95
C HIS A 147 13.51 2.28 10.23
N MET A 148 14.01 2.74 11.37
CA MET A 148 13.37 2.51 12.65
C MET A 148 12.05 3.25 12.75
N ARG A 149 11.14 2.77 13.60
CA ARG A 149 9.92 3.51 13.93
C ARG A 149 10.23 4.86 14.60
N ARG A 150 11.37 4.96 15.29
CA ARG A 150 11.96 6.20 15.81
C ARG A 150 13.49 6.10 15.72
N GLY A 151 14.13 7.17 15.26
CA GLY A 151 15.59 7.24 15.13
C GLY A 151 16.10 6.91 13.73
N ASP A 152 17.41 6.71 13.65
CA ASP A 152 18.15 6.45 12.41
C ASP A 152 17.95 5.00 11.92
N PRO A 153 18.17 4.70 10.62
CA PRO A 153 18.12 3.32 10.12
C PRO A 153 19.09 2.39 10.83
N VAL A 154 18.70 1.11 11.00
CA VAL A 154 19.56 0.04 11.52
C VAL A 154 19.93 -0.89 10.39
N ALA A 155 21.22 -1.21 10.25
CA ALA A 155 21.68 -2.25 9.35
C ALA A 155 20.98 -3.57 9.65
N VAL A 156 20.44 -4.22 8.63
CA VAL A 156 19.75 -5.50 8.79
C VAL A 156 20.39 -6.57 7.91
N PRO A 157 20.45 -7.83 8.38
CA PRO A 157 20.98 -8.91 7.56
C PRO A 157 20.04 -9.27 6.40
N PHE A 158 18.73 -9.01 6.55
CA PHE A 158 17.68 -9.16 5.53
C PHE A 158 16.32 -8.64 6.05
N CYS A 159 15.30 -8.62 5.17
CA CYS A 159 13.89 -8.39 5.53
C CYS A 159 13.08 -9.67 5.24
N PRO A 160 12.46 -10.35 6.23
CA PRO A 160 11.70 -11.58 5.98
C PRO A 160 10.35 -11.39 5.27
N LEU A 161 10.02 -10.15 4.87
CA LEU A 161 8.92 -9.89 3.95
C LEU A 161 9.38 -9.82 2.48
N LEU A 162 10.67 -9.63 2.20
CA LEU A 162 11.21 -9.64 0.83
C LEU A 162 11.12 -11.07 0.28
N ASN A 163 10.70 -11.21 -0.98
CA ASN A 163 10.56 -12.51 -1.62
C ASN A 163 11.90 -13.24 -1.82
N ARG A 164 11.87 -14.51 -2.22
CA ARG A 164 13.07 -15.35 -2.25
C ARG A 164 14.14 -14.81 -3.20
N THR A 165 13.75 -14.49 -4.43
CA THR A 165 14.63 -13.90 -5.45
C THR A 165 15.20 -12.57 -4.96
N GLY A 166 14.41 -11.79 -4.22
CA GLY A 166 14.84 -10.53 -3.62
C GLY A 166 15.85 -10.73 -2.50
N LEU A 167 15.67 -11.74 -1.65
CA LEU A 167 16.64 -12.10 -0.61
C LEU A 167 17.99 -12.52 -1.21
N GLU A 168 17.98 -13.26 -2.31
CA GLU A 168 19.18 -13.64 -3.06
C GLU A 168 19.89 -12.44 -3.68
N ALA A 169 19.14 -11.49 -4.23
CA ALA A 169 19.72 -10.23 -4.72
C ALA A 169 20.26 -9.36 -3.57
N PHE A 170 19.53 -9.29 -2.46
CA PHE A 170 19.92 -8.51 -1.28
C PHE A 170 21.17 -9.06 -0.58
N SER A 171 21.39 -10.38 -0.56
CA SER A 171 22.56 -10.99 0.07
C SER A 171 23.88 -10.49 -0.53
N ARG A 172 23.86 -10.06 -1.81
CA ARG A 172 25.01 -9.45 -2.52
C ARG A 172 25.35 -8.02 -2.03
N LEU A 173 24.45 -7.42 -1.24
CA LEU A 173 24.58 -6.09 -0.64
C LEU A 173 24.66 -6.11 0.89
N SER A 174 24.21 -7.19 1.53
CA SER A 174 24.13 -7.29 2.99
C SER A 174 25.51 -7.12 3.64
N GLY A 175 25.57 -6.31 4.71
CA GLY A 175 26.82 -5.98 5.42
C GLY A 175 27.81 -5.10 4.63
N ARG A 176 27.41 -4.57 3.47
CA ARG A 176 28.28 -3.74 2.62
C ARG A 176 27.89 -2.27 2.65
N ALA A 177 28.75 -1.44 3.22
CA ALA A 177 28.61 0.02 3.12
C ALA A 177 28.77 0.49 1.67
N LEU A 178 28.00 1.50 1.29
CA LEU A 178 28.07 2.14 -0.04
C LEU A 178 28.14 3.67 0.15
N PRO A 179 29.33 4.21 0.47
CA PRO A 179 29.49 5.66 0.68
C PRO A 179 28.95 6.45 -0.51
N GLY A 180 28.27 7.58 -0.24
CA GLY A 180 27.67 8.43 -1.27
C GLY A 180 26.35 7.92 -1.85
N CYS A 181 25.93 6.70 -1.54
CA CYS A 181 24.58 6.20 -1.83
C CYS A 181 23.73 6.26 -0.56
N ARG A 182 22.57 6.91 -0.62
CA ARG A 182 21.68 7.07 0.54
C ARG A 182 20.71 5.91 0.70
N ARG A 183 20.31 5.26 -0.39
CA ARG A 183 19.28 4.22 -0.42
C ARG A 183 19.51 3.25 -1.56
N VAL A 184 19.25 1.97 -1.28
CA VAL A 184 19.15 0.92 -2.28
C VAL A 184 17.75 0.31 -2.22
N SER A 185 17.10 0.10 -3.36
CA SER A 185 15.84 -0.65 -3.43
C SER A 185 16.05 -1.94 -4.18
N VAL A 186 15.75 -3.06 -3.55
CA VAL A 186 15.76 -4.37 -4.20
C VAL A 186 14.35 -4.64 -4.69
N ARG A 187 14.21 -4.83 -6.01
CA ARG A 187 12.99 -5.28 -6.66
C ARG A 187 13.27 -6.66 -7.30
N ALA A 188 12.40 -7.64 -7.07
CA ALA A 188 12.59 -9.00 -7.53
C ALA A 188 11.26 -9.71 -7.75
N SER A 189 11.19 -10.63 -8.71
CA SER A 189 10.02 -11.46 -8.98
C SER A 189 10.37 -12.93 -8.84
N ASP A 190 9.65 -13.63 -7.96
CA ASP A 190 9.73 -15.09 -7.85
C ASP A 190 9.06 -15.80 -9.03
N ARG A 191 8.24 -15.08 -9.82
CA ARG A 191 7.55 -15.62 -11.01
C ARG A 191 8.47 -15.65 -12.22
N THR A 192 9.20 -14.56 -12.45
CA THR A 192 10.07 -14.40 -13.63
C THR A 192 11.54 -14.70 -13.34
N GLY A 193 11.92 -14.82 -12.06
CA GLY A 193 13.31 -14.94 -11.61
C GLY A 193 14.16 -13.69 -11.85
N ARG A 194 13.54 -12.57 -12.24
CA ARG A 194 14.23 -11.30 -12.53
C ARG A 194 14.42 -10.51 -11.24
N SER A 195 15.52 -9.77 -11.15
CA SER A 195 15.78 -8.85 -10.06
C SER A 195 16.50 -7.59 -10.54
N MET A 196 16.31 -6.51 -9.79
CA MET A 196 16.88 -5.20 -10.02
C MET A 196 17.19 -4.52 -8.69
N VAL A 197 18.39 -3.95 -8.59
CA VAL A 197 18.80 -3.07 -7.50
C VAL A 197 18.82 -1.63 -8.02
N GLU A 198 17.95 -0.80 -7.45
CA GLU A 198 17.88 0.63 -7.73
C GLU A 198 18.70 1.38 -6.68
N PHE A 199 19.77 2.05 -7.10
CA PHE A 199 20.59 2.91 -6.25
C PHE A 199 20.06 4.35 -6.34
N SER A 200 19.91 5.04 -5.22
CA SER A 200 19.49 6.46 -5.23
C SER A 200 20.57 7.40 -5.81
N GLU A 201 21.82 6.95 -5.76
CA GLU A 201 22.98 7.62 -6.35
C GLU A 201 23.97 6.56 -6.83
N LEU A 202 24.78 6.89 -7.85
CA LEU A 202 25.96 6.12 -8.19
C LEU A 202 27.00 6.28 -7.06
N PRO A 203 27.40 5.20 -6.35
CA PRO A 203 28.47 5.30 -5.38
C PRO A 203 29.77 5.78 -6.05
N PRO A 204 30.65 6.56 -5.38
CA PRO A 204 31.91 7.00 -5.97
C PRO A 204 32.81 5.84 -6.42
N GLY A 205 32.72 4.69 -5.74
CA GLY A 205 33.41 3.45 -6.11
C GLY A 205 32.75 2.66 -7.25
N GLY A 206 31.69 3.20 -7.86
CA GLY A 206 30.89 2.53 -8.88
C GLY A 206 29.85 1.57 -8.30
N ILE A 207 29.11 0.91 -9.20
CA ILE A 207 28.14 -0.12 -8.83
C ILE A 207 28.90 -1.37 -8.38
N PRO A 208 28.58 -1.95 -7.22
CA PRO A 208 29.19 -3.20 -6.77
C PRO A 208 28.91 -4.33 -7.76
N ASP A 209 29.78 -5.35 -7.81
CA ASP A 209 29.43 -6.57 -8.52
C ASP A 209 28.22 -7.22 -7.85
N LEU A 210 27.10 -7.17 -8.56
CA LEU A 210 25.85 -7.77 -8.14
C LEU A 210 25.69 -9.17 -8.72
N GLY A 211 26.69 -9.77 -9.37
CA GLY A 211 26.64 -11.09 -10.00
C GLY A 211 25.67 -11.19 -11.19
N GLU A 212 25.62 -12.36 -11.80
CA GLU A 212 24.73 -12.60 -12.96
C GLU A 212 23.25 -12.56 -12.56
N GLY A 213 22.40 -12.09 -13.46
CA GLY A 213 20.94 -12.08 -13.32
C GLY A 213 20.35 -10.93 -12.50
N VAL A 214 21.17 -10.08 -11.87
CA VAL A 214 20.70 -8.93 -11.08
C VAL A 214 20.97 -7.64 -11.86
N ALA A 215 19.90 -6.94 -12.25
CA ALA A 215 20.03 -5.62 -12.86
C ALA A 215 20.45 -4.56 -11.85
N ALA A 216 21.19 -3.55 -12.30
CA ALA A 216 21.48 -2.35 -11.53
C ALA A 216 20.91 -1.14 -12.25
N ALA A 217 20.34 -0.20 -11.51
CA ALA A 217 19.90 1.08 -12.03
C ALA A 217 20.26 2.22 -11.09
N TRP A 218 20.64 3.38 -11.64
CA TRP A 218 20.94 4.59 -10.87
C TRP A 218 20.53 5.84 -11.65
N PRO A 219 20.19 6.95 -10.98
CA PRO A 219 19.91 8.20 -11.67
C PRO A 219 21.20 8.90 -12.11
N ARG A 220 21.20 9.45 -13.33
CA ARG A 220 22.22 10.37 -13.85
C ARG A 220 21.55 11.42 -14.74
N ASN A 221 21.84 12.71 -14.50
CA ASN A 221 21.28 13.83 -15.26
C ASN A 221 19.74 13.79 -15.40
N GLY A 222 19.04 13.39 -14.33
CA GLY A 222 17.57 13.31 -14.30
C GLY A 222 16.97 12.13 -15.07
N ARG A 223 17.78 11.15 -15.51
CA ARG A 223 17.33 9.91 -16.15
C ARG A 223 17.90 8.70 -15.43
N TRP A 224 17.23 7.56 -15.55
CA TRP A 224 17.76 6.29 -15.07
C TRP A 224 18.73 5.69 -16.08
N GLU A 225 19.92 5.32 -15.61
CA GLU A 225 20.87 4.47 -16.33
C GLU A 225 20.78 3.04 -15.83
N TYR A 226 21.21 2.09 -16.67
CA TYR A 226 21.21 0.67 -16.37
C TYR A 226 22.61 0.10 -16.48
N GLY A 227 22.93 -0.87 -15.62
CA GLY A 227 24.09 -1.74 -15.80
C GLY A 227 23.94 -2.56 -17.08
N SER A 228 24.98 -2.58 -17.92
CA SER A 228 24.96 -3.12 -19.29
C SER A 228 24.71 -4.63 -19.43
N LYS A 229 24.55 -5.38 -18.32
CA LYS A 229 24.50 -6.84 -18.31
C LYS A 229 23.12 -7.46 -18.04
N ALA A 230 22.08 -6.68 -17.78
CA ALA A 230 20.78 -7.24 -17.39
C ALA A 230 19.60 -6.67 -18.18
N ALA A 231 18.62 -7.54 -18.44
CA ALA A 231 17.35 -7.15 -19.06
C ALA A 231 16.52 -6.26 -18.10
N PRO A 232 15.59 -5.44 -18.62
CA PRO A 232 14.64 -4.70 -17.80
C PRO A 232 13.90 -5.62 -16.83
N PHE A 233 13.54 -5.11 -15.64
CA PHE A 233 12.73 -5.87 -14.71
C PHE A 233 11.32 -6.10 -15.28
N THR A 234 10.89 -7.36 -15.27
CA THR A 234 9.54 -7.75 -15.67
C THR A 234 8.87 -8.55 -14.55
N GLU A 235 7.55 -8.40 -14.45
CA GLU A 235 6.70 -9.15 -13.53
C GLU A 235 5.46 -9.68 -14.26
N GLU A 236 4.86 -10.73 -13.72
CA GLU A 236 3.60 -11.28 -14.24
C GLU A 236 2.46 -11.09 -13.23
N LEU A 237 1.35 -10.55 -13.71
CA LEU A 237 0.16 -10.30 -12.90
C LEU A 237 -1.10 -10.51 -13.75
N ALA A 238 -2.04 -11.30 -13.24
CA ALA A 238 -3.34 -11.57 -13.88
C ALA A 238 -3.23 -11.95 -15.37
N GLY A 239 -2.24 -12.77 -15.73
CA GLY A 239 -2.02 -13.23 -17.10
C GLY A 239 -1.34 -12.24 -18.03
N CYS A 240 -0.93 -11.05 -17.54
CA CYS A 240 -0.19 -10.06 -18.33
C CYS A 240 1.25 -9.94 -17.85
N SER A 241 2.17 -9.69 -18.79
CA SER A 241 3.56 -9.30 -18.52
C SER A 241 3.66 -7.79 -18.32
N PHE A 242 4.35 -7.35 -17.27
CA PHE A 242 4.58 -5.95 -16.95
C PHE A 242 6.06 -5.63 -17.01
N ARG A 243 6.46 -4.74 -17.93
CA ARG A 243 7.80 -4.15 -17.93
C ARG A 243 7.82 -2.98 -16.96
N ILE A 244 8.49 -3.11 -15.83
CA ILE A 244 8.50 -2.07 -14.77
C ILE A 244 9.88 -1.42 -14.75
N GLY A 245 9.91 -0.13 -15.07
CA GLY A 245 11.12 0.68 -15.01
C GLY A 245 11.58 0.95 -13.55
N PRO A 246 12.84 1.33 -13.35
CA PRO A 246 13.35 1.77 -12.06
C PRO A 246 12.61 3.03 -11.60
N GLY A 247 12.29 3.07 -10.31
CA GLY A 247 11.49 4.14 -9.74
C GLY A 247 9.98 4.07 -10.04
N CYS A 248 9.54 3.29 -11.03
CA CYS A 248 8.11 3.12 -11.31
C CYS A 248 7.40 2.42 -10.14
N PHE A 249 6.17 2.86 -9.87
CA PHE A 249 5.30 2.20 -8.90
C PHE A 249 4.75 0.89 -9.49
N PHE A 250 4.66 -0.13 -8.65
CA PHE A 250 3.98 -1.39 -8.91
C PHE A 250 3.56 -1.98 -7.57
N GLN A 251 2.47 -2.75 -7.54
CA GLN A 251 1.99 -3.39 -6.32
C GLN A 251 3.08 -4.28 -5.72
N VAL A 252 3.44 -4.06 -4.45
CA VAL A 252 4.58 -4.77 -3.84
C VAL A 252 4.27 -6.22 -3.51
N ASN A 253 3.00 -6.60 -3.44
CA ASN A 253 2.56 -7.96 -3.20
C ASN A 253 1.85 -8.50 -4.45
N THR A 254 2.60 -9.12 -5.36
CA THR A 254 2.06 -9.62 -6.63
C THR A 254 0.91 -10.63 -6.43
N GLY A 255 0.97 -11.44 -5.36
CA GLY A 255 -0.08 -12.41 -5.03
C GLY A 255 -1.40 -11.75 -4.65
N ALA A 256 -1.39 -10.84 -3.67
CA ALA A 256 -2.58 -10.11 -3.27
C ALA A 256 -3.08 -9.14 -4.36
N ALA A 257 -2.18 -8.56 -5.15
CA ALA A 257 -2.55 -7.77 -6.32
C ALA A 257 -3.34 -8.59 -7.35
N GLY A 258 -3.00 -9.87 -7.55
CA GLY A 258 -3.76 -10.76 -8.43
C GLY A 258 -5.22 -10.88 -7.99
N ILE A 259 -5.44 -11.12 -6.70
CA ILE A 259 -6.79 -11.20 -6.11
C ILE A 259 -7.55 -9.88 -6.28
N LEU A 260 -6.89 -8.75 -6.03
CA LEU A 260 -7.50 -7.43 -6.18
C LEU A 260 -7.90 -7.16 -7.63
N VAL A 261 -7.02 -7.47 -8.59
CA VAL A 261 -7.31 -7.35 -10.03
C VAL A 261 -8.49 -8.24 -10.42
N GLU A 262 -8.48 -9.51 -10.04
CA GLU A 262 -9.59 -10.44 -10.33
C GLU A 262 -10.93 -9.91 -9.83
N LYS A 263 -10.98 -9.38 -8.60
CA LYS A 263 -12.19 -8.78 -8.04
C LYS A 263 -12.62 -7.52 -8.77
N VAL A 264 -11.69 -6.64 -9.14
CA VAL A 264 -11.99 -5.46 -9.96
C VAL A 264 -12.59 -5.88 -11.30
N LEU A 265 -11.94 -6.82 -12.01
CA LEU A 265 -12.40 -7.31 -13.31
C LEU A 265 -13.78 -7.96 -13.22
N GLY A 266 -14.07 -8.69 -12.15
CA GLY A 266 -15.39 -9.30 -11.91
C GLY A 266 -16.53 -8.30 -11.78
N LEU A 267 -16.24 -7.03 -11.44
CA LEU A 267 -17.24 -5.95 -11.40
C LEU A 267 -17.41 -5.25 -12.75
N LEU A 268 -16.41 -5.33 -13.64
CA LEU A 268 -16.42 -4.60 -14.91
C LEU A 268 -17.39 -5.24 -15.92
N PRO A 269 -18.09 -4.42 -16.72
CA PRO A 269 -18.94 -4.94 -17.79
C PRO A 269 -18.07 -5.58 -18.89
N PRO A 270 -18.40 -6.81 -19.35
CA PRO A 270 -17.68 -7.49 -20.42
C PRO A 270 -17.60 -6.66 -21.71
N GLY A 271 -16.40 -6.49 -22.27
CA GLY A 271 -16.19 -5.69 -23.48
C GLY A 271 -16.48 -4.19 -23.34
N GLY A 272 -16.71 -3.71 -22.11
CA GLY A 272 -17.06 -2.33 -21.81
C GLY A 272 -15.93 -1.33 -22.12
N ARG A 273 -16.31 -0.06 -22.24
CA ARG A 273 -15.39 1.07 -22.30
C ARG A 273 -15.06 1.54 -20.89
N ILE A 274 -13.81 1.39 -20.48
CA ILE A 274 -13.36 1.58 -19.11
C ILE A 274 -12.38 2.76 -19.05
N LEU A 275 -12.56 3.63 -18.06
CA LEU A 275 -11.59 4.65 -17.71
C LEU A 275 -10.83 4.19 -16.46
N ASP A 276 -9.50 4.10 -16.53
CA ASP A 276 -8.62 3.78 -15.41
C ASP A 276 -7.87 5.05 -14.98
N LEU A 277 -8.24 5.64 -13.85
CA LEU A 277 -7.63 6.85 -13.32
C LEU A 277 -6.54 6.51 -12.31
N TYR A 278 -5.41 7.23 -12.40
CA TYR A 278 -4.19 6.90 -11.65
C TYR A 278 -3.65 5.52 -12.03
N GLY A 279 -3.73 5.19 -13.33
CA GLY A 279 -3.52 3.82 -13.82
C GLY A 279 -2.10 3.30 -13.69
N GLY A 280 -1.12 4.15 -13.32
CA GLY A 280 0.28 3.74 -13.15
C GLY A 280 0.84 3.10 -14.42
N CYS A 281 1.41 1.90 -14.28
CA CYS A 281 1.87 1.08 -15.40
C CYS A 281 0.78 0.13 -15.95
N GLY A 282 -0.48 0.33 -15.60
CA GLY A 282 -1.64 -0.39 -16.13
C GLY A 282 -2.03 -1.63 -15.35
N THR A 283 -1.84 -1.65 -14.02
CA THR A 283 -2.16 -2.78 -13.13
C THR A 283 -3.56 -3.33 -13.38
N PHE A 284 -4.55 -2.45 -13.57
CA PHE A 284 -5.93 -2.82 -13.92
C PHE A 284 -6.20 -2.69 -15.42
N ALA A 285 -5.65 -1.67 -16.07
CA ALA A 285 -5.87 -1.42 -17.49
C ALA A 285 -5.45 -2.59 -18.41
N LEU A 286 -4.28 -3.20 -18.20
CA LEU A 286 -3.80 -4.28 -19.07
C LEU A 286 -4.64 -5.54 -18.92
N PRO A 287 -4.93 -6.05 -17.70
CA PRO A 287 -5.79 -7.22 -17.53
C PRO A 287 -7.24 -6.98 -18.01
N ALA A 288 -7.77 -5.76 -17.83
CA ALA A 288 -9.09 -5.40 -18.35
C ALA A 288 -9.11 -5.43 -19.89
N ALA A 289 -8.08 -4.88 -20.53
CA ALA A 289 -7.93 -4.94 -21.99
C ALA A 289 -7.71 -6.37 -22.49
N ALA A 290 -6.92 -7.19 -21.80
CA ALA A 290 -6.74 -8.61 -22.11
C ALA A 290 -8.07 -9.40 -22.01
N SER A 291 -8.97 -8.97 -21.13
CA SER A 291 -10.34 -9.50 -21.00
C SER A 291 -11.32 -8.95 -22.04
N GLY A 292 -10.85 -8.16 -23.01
CA GLY A 292 -11.63 -7.64 -24.14
C GLY A 292 -12.22 -6.23 -23.94
N ALA A 293 -12.01 -5.57 -22.79
CA ALA A 293 -12.48 -4.21 -22.57
C ALA A 293 -11.71 -3.19 -23.43
N ARG A 294 -12.32 -2.04 -23.73
CA ARG A 294 -11.60 -0.90 -24.33
C ARG A 294 -11.22 0.07 -23.22
N VAL A 295 -9.94 0.23 -22.96
CA VAL A 295 -9.47 0.95 -21.77
C VAL A 295 -8.74 2.24 -22.14
N VAL A 296 -9.03 3.33 -21.43
CA VAL A 296 -8.19 4.53 -21.39
C VAL A 296 -7.61 4.64 -19.99
N SER A 297 -6.29 4.60 -19.87
CA SER A 297 -5.54 4.69 -18.63
C SER A 297 -4.88 6.06 -18.50
N VAL A 298 -5.24 6.83 -17.48
CA VAL A 298 -4.73 8.17 -17.22
C VAL A 298 -3.70 8.11 -16.09
N GLU A 299 -2.47 8.52 -16.39
CA GLU A 299 -1.36 8.52 -15.44
C GLU A 299 -0.54 9.81 -15.57
N MET A 300 -0.20 10.46 -14.46
CA MET A 300 0.57 11.71 -14.49
C MET A 300 2.08 11.49 -14.59
N ASP A 301 2.57 10.37 -14.05
CA ASP A 301 3.96 9.99 -14.11
C ASP A 301 4.31 9.41 -15.49
N LYS A 302 5.17 10.14 -16.20
CA LYS A 302 5.56 9.77 -17.55
C LYS A 302 6.20 8.38 -17.60
N ALA A 303 7.10 8.06 -16.67
CA ALA A 303 7.81 6.78 -16.65
C ALA A 303 6.85 5.59 -16.46
N SER A 304 5.86 5.73 -15.57
CA SER A 304 4.82 4.73 -15.34
C SER A 304 3.93 4.55 -16.58
N SER A 305 3.50 5.65 -17.21
CA SER A 305 2.69 5.56 -18.44
C SER A 305 3.46 4.97 -19.63
N GLU A 306 4.76 5.23 -19.77
CA GLU A 306 5.63 4.64 -20.80
C GLU A 306 5.85 3.14 -20.54
N SER A 307 6.03 2.75 -19.27
CA SER A 307 6.05 1.36 -18.82
C SER A 307 4.74 0.62 -19.16
N GLY A 308 3.59 1.28 -18.98
CA GLY A 308 2.29 0.75 -19.38
C GLY A 308 2.15 0.55 -20.90
N ARG A 309 2.58 1.52 -21.71
CA ARG A 309 2.59 1.39 -23.19
C ARG A 309 3.49 0.26 -23.66
N ALA A 310 4.69 0.14 -23.08
CA ALA A 310 5.62 -0.94 -23.41
C ALA A 310 5.02 -2.31 -23.06
N SER A 311 4.41 -2.41 -21.88
CA SER A 311 3.72 -3.63 -21.43
C SER A 311 2.53 -3.97 -22.34
N ALA A 312 1.71 -2.99 -22.73
CA ALA A 312 0.62 -3.22 -23.68
C ALA A 312 1.11 -3.78 -25.02
N ALA A 313 2.20 -3.22 -25.56
CA ALA A 313 2.82 -3.70 -26.80
C ALA A 313 3.35 -5.14 -26.65
N GLU A 314 4.00 -5.47 -25.54
CA GLU A 314 4.52 -6.82 -25.25
C GLU A 314 3.41 -7.86 -25.12
N ASN A 315 2.26 -7.48 -24.55
CA ASN A 315 1.09 -8.35 -24.45
C ASN A 315 0.24 -8.36 -25.74
N GLY A 316 0.64 -7.61 -26.78
CA GLY A 316 -0.12 -7.52 -28.05
C GLY A 316 -1.47 -6.80 -27.92
N LEU A 317 -1.67 -6.01 -26.87
CA LEU A 317 -2.93 -5.32 -26.58
C LEU A 317 -3.03 -4.03 -27.39
N LYS A 318 -4.09 -3.92 -28.21
CA LYS A 318 -4.38 -2.74 -29.06
C LYS A 318 -5.57 -1.92 -28.57
N ASN A 319 -6.29 -2.44 -27.58
CA ASN A 319 -7.51 -1.90 -27.00
C ASN A 319 -7.28 -1.19 -25.66
N VAL A 320 -6.04 -0.74 -25.41
CA VAL A 320 -5.66 0.09 -24.26
C VAL A 320 -4.89 1.30 -24.74
N GLU A 321 -5.30 2.48 -24.28
CA GLU A 321 -4.63 3.75 -24.51
C GLU A 321 -4.09 4.30 -23.19
N PHE A 322 -2.85 4.77 -23.18
CA PHE A 322 -2.28 5.46 -22.03
C PHE A 322 -2.18 6.96 -22.32
N VAL A 323 -2.80 7.77 -21.47
CA VAL A 323 -2.80 9.24 -21.53
C VAL A 323 -1.95 9.79 -20.39
N THR A 324 -0.89 10.54 -20.73
CA THR A 324 0.04 11.09 -19.74
C THR A 324 -0.39 12.48 -19.29
N CYS A 325 -1.23 12.58 -18.25
CA CYS A 325 -1.64 13.86 -17.68
C CYS A 325 -2.19 13.70 -16.24
N ARG A 326 -2.49 14.81 -15.58
CA ARG A 326 -3.15 14.77 -14.26
C ARG A 326 -4.60 14.33 -14.43
N SER A 327 -5.08 13.40 -13.60
CA SER A 327 -6.47 12.91 -13.60
C SER A 327 -7.50 14.05 -13.59
N ARG A 328 -7.27 15.11 -12.79
CA ARG A 328 -8.13 16.30 -12.79
C ARG A 328 -8.25 16.98 -14.15
N GLN A 329 -7.14 17.13 -14.87
CA GLN A 329 -7.14 17.78 -16.19
C GLN A 329 -7.99 16.95 -17.16
N PHE A 330 -7.73 15.65 -17.21
CA PHE A 330 -8.49 14.72 -18.04
C PHE A 330 -9.99 14.77 -17.72
N LEU A 331 -10.36 14.67 -16.44
CA LEU A 331 -11.76 14.70 -15.99
C LEU A 331 -12.50 15.98 -16.40
N VAL A 332 -11.82 17.14 -16.40
CA VAL A 332 -12.42 18.41 -16.83
C VAL A 332 -12.71 18.42 -18.33
N GLU A 333 -11.80 17.86 -19.14
CA GLU A 333 -11.96 17.75 -20.59
C GLU A 333 -13.03 16.71 -20.94
N ASP A 334 -12.97 15.52 -20.35
CA ASP A 334 -13.92 14.42 -20.54
C ASP A 334 -15.38 14.84 -20.24
N LEU A 335 -15.60 15.60 -19.16
CA LEU A 335 -16.91 16.14 -18.79
C LEU A 335 -17.43 17.21 -19.76
N LYS A 336 -16.53 17.97 -20.41
CA LYS A 336 -16.94 18.95 -21.45
C LYS A 336 -17.34 18.23 -22.73
N ASP A 337 -16.60 17.20 -23.09
CA ASP A 337 -16.85 16.39 -24.29
C ASP A 337 -18.06 15.46 -24.13
N GLY A 338 -18.55 15.30 -22.89
CA GLY A 338 -19.77 14.56 -22.60
C GLY A 338 -19.63 13.05 -22.81
N GLN A 339 -18.39 12.54 -22.71
CA GLN A 339 -18.05 11.12 -22.88
C GLN A 339 -18.84 10.25 -21.90
N ALA A 340 -19.22 9.06 -22.36
CA ALA A 340 -19.82 8.03 -21.54
C ALA A 340 -18.86 6.85 -21.38
N TRP A 341 -18.85 6.29 -20.17
CA TRP A 341 -18.02 5.17 -19.76
C TRP A 341 -18.91 4.10 -19.15
N ASP A 342 -18.60 2.83 -19.42
CA ASP A 342 -19.35 1.71 -18.86
C ASP A 342 -18.91 1.43 -17.41
N ALA A 343 -17.65 1.75 -17.07
CA ALA A 343 -17.15 1.81 -15.71
C ALA A 343 -15.94 2.75 -15.59
N VAL A 344 -15.68 3.23 -14.38
CA VAL A 344 -14.47 3.98 -14.03
C VAL A 344 -13.76 3.28 -12.88
N ILE A 345 -12.47 2.99 -13.04
CA ILE A 345 -11.58 2.51 -11.99
C ILE A 345 -10.80 3.71 -11.46
N VAL A 346 -10.60 3.76 -10.14
CA VAL A 346 -9.81 4.82 -9.51
C VAL A 346 -8.96 4.25 -8.38
N ASP A 347 -7.64 4.44 -8.46
CA ASP A 347 -6.65 3.99 -7.46
C ASP A 347 -5.75 5.18 -7.04
N PRO A 348 -6.29 6.15 -6.27
CA PRO A 348 -5.56 7.37 -5.95
C PRO A 348 -4.46 7.12 -4.90
N PRO A 349 -3.51 8.07 -4.76
CA PRO A 349 -2.50 7.98 -3.70
C PRO A 349 -3.15 7.96 -2.30
N ARG A 350 -2.35 7.62 -1.26
CA ARG A 350 -2.80 7.50 0.14
C ARG A 350 -3.58 8.70 0.71
N ALA A 351 -3.45 9.88 0.10
CA ALA A 351 -4.21 11.08 0.45
C ALA A 351 -5.68 11.07 -0.04
N GLY A 352 -6.06 10.14 -0.91
CA GLY A 352 -7.32 10.09 -1.65
C GLY A 352 -7.36 11.04 -2.85
N LEU A 353 -8.54 11.18 -3.45
CA LEU A 353 -8.86 12.09 -4.56
C LEU A 353 -8.83 13.55 -4.14
N GLY A 354 -9.29 13.82 -2.91
CA GLY A 354 -9.58 15.16 -2.44
C GLY A 354 -10.84 15.75 -3.09
N VAL A 355 -11.26 16.91 -2.57
CA VAL A 355 -12.60 17.46 -2.80
C VAL A 355 -12.90 17.73 -4.28
N ARG A 356 -11.93 18.24 -5.04
CA ARG A 356 -12.15 18.63 -6.44
C ARG A 356 -12.36 17.41 -7.34
N ASP A 357 -11.52 16.39 -7.19
CA ASP A 357 -11.53 15.23 -8.08
C ASP A 357 -12.72 14.33 -7.74
N ALA A 358 -13.05 14.17 -6.45
CA ALA A 358 -14.27 13.50 -6.01
C ALA A 358 -15.56 14.15 -6.58
N ARG A 359 -15.64 15.49 -6.61
CA ARG A 359 -16.77 16.22 -7.21
C ARG A 359 -16.86 16.06 -8.73
N LEU A 360 -15.72 15.97 -9.41
CA LEU A 360 -15.68 15.70 -10.85
C LEU A 360 -16.14 14.27 -11.14
N LEU A 361 -15.62 13.29 -10.40
CA LEU A 361 -15.96 11.88 -10.54
C LEU A 361 -17.46 11.63 -10.35
N ARG A 362 -18.09 12.26 -9.35
CA ARG A 362 -19.55 12.21 -9.13
C ARG A 362 -20.38 12.60 -10.36
N ARG A 363 -19.87 13.54 -11.17
CA ARG A 363 -20.56 14.10 -12.34
C ARG A 363 -20.36 13.26 -13.60
N MET A 364 -19.47 12.27 -13.58
CA MET A 364 -19.18 11.45 -14.76
C MET A 364 -20.38 10.63 -15.20
N ARG A 365 -20.52 10.44 -16.51
CA ARG A 365 -21.55 9.59 -17.12
C ARG A 365 -21.07 8.14 -17.13
N THR A 366 -21.19 7.49 -15.98
CA THR A 366 -20.91 6.07 -15.78
C THR A 366 -21.93 5.44 -14.82
N PRO A 367 -22.34 4.17 -15.01
CA PRO A 367 -23.16 3.44 -14.05
C PRO A 367 -22.36 2.85 -12.87
N LEU A 368 -21.04 2.75 -13.00
CA LEU A 368 -20.15 2.07 -12.06
C LEU A 368 -18.86 2.86 -11.82
N ILE A 369 -18.51 3.04 -10.55
CA ILE A 369 -17.16 3.43 -10.13
C ILE A 369 -16.61 2.33 -9.23
N VAL A 370 -15.41 1.84 -9.55
CA VAL A 370 -14.64 0.91 -8.75
C VAL A 370 -13.50 1.69 -8.10
N TYR A 371 -13.59 1.93 -6.79
CA TYR A 371 -12.61 2.71 -6.03
C TYR A 371 -11.70 1.76 -5.25
N VAL A 372 -10.42 1.75 -5.59
CA VAL A 372 -9.34 1.06 -4.85
C VAL A 372 -8.65 2.07 -3.91
N SER A 373 -8.38 1.69 -2.66
CA SER A 373 -7.72 2.57 -1.70
C SER A 373 -6.91 1.86 -0.64
N CYS A 374 -5.69 2.34 -0.40
CA CYS A 374 -4.81 1.89 0.68
C CYS A 374 -5.06 2.59 2.03
N ASN A 375 -6.06 3.48 2.11
CA ASN A 375 -6.37 4.25 3.31
C ASN A 375 -7.88 4.45 3.51
N PRO A 376 -8.49 3.75 4.49
CA PRO A 376 -9.93 3.77 4.65
C PRO A 376 -10.50 5.14 5.06
N PHE A 377 -9.72 6.01 5.70
CA PHE A 377 -10.21 7.35 6.11
C PHE A 377 -10.27 8.34 4.95
N SER A 378 -9.28 8.32 4.06
CA SER A 378 -9.34 9.14 2.84
C SER A 378 -10.44 8.64 1.90
N LEU A 379 -10.60 7.31 1.79
CA LEU A 379 -11.72 6.70 1.10
C LEU A 379 -13.05 7.22 1.67
N ALA A 380 -13.29 7.04 2.98
CA ALA A 380 -14.54 7.44 3.62
C ALA A 380 -14.87 8.93 3.41
N ARG A 381 -13.86 9.81 3.49
CA ARG A 381 -14.01 11.24 3.17
C ARG A 381 -14.44 11.48 1.72
N ASP A 382 -13.79 10.79 0.77
CA ASP A 382 -14.10 10.96 -0.65
C ASP A 382 -15.48 10.38 -0.99
N LEU A 383 -15.86 9.24 -0.38
CA LEU A 383 -17.19 8.66 -0.48
C LEU A 383 -18.28 9.62 0.02
N GLY A 384 -18.03 10.34 1.11
CA GLY A 384 -18.94 11.36 1.62
C GLY A 384 -19.24 12.49 0.62
N ILE A 385 -18.36 12.71 -0.37
CA ILE A 385 -18.53 13.69 -1.44
C ILE A 385 -19.16 13.06 -2.68
N ILE A 386 -18.70 11.86 -3.07
CA ILE A 386 -19.17 11.15 -4.27
C ILE A 386 -20.63 10.70 -4.09
N CYS A 387 -20.96 10.14 -2.91
CA CYS A 387 -22.28 9.64 -2.57
C CYS A 387 -23.29 10.73 -2.20
N GLU A 388 -22.90 12.01 -2.28
CA GLU A 388 -23.90 13.08 -2.28
C GLU A 388 -24.83 12.87 -3.50
N ARG A 389 -26.12 12.64 -3.24
CA ARG A 389 -27.22 12.45 -4.22
C ARG A 389 -27.38 11.01 -4.71
N ASP A 390 -26.88 10.71 -5.90
CA ASP A 390 -27.32 9.61 -6.75
C ASP A 390 -26.33 8.46 -6.81
N TRP A 391 -25.24 8.50 -6.03
CA TRP A 391 -24.32 7.38 -5.86
C TRP A 391 -24.52 6.70 -4.51
N LYS A 392 -24.40 5.39 -4.49
CA LYS A 392 -24.44 4.57 -3.28
C LYS A 392 -23.27 3.60 -3.28
N VAL A 393 -22.78 3.31 -2.07
CA VAL A 393 -21.88 2.18 -1.83
C VAL A 393 -22.68 0.89 -1.95
N ALA A 394 -22.29 0.03 -2.87
CA ALA A 394 -22.91 -1.28 -3.07
C ALA A 394 -22.17 -2.40 -2.30
N GLY A 395 -20.87 -2.23 -2.08
CA GLY A 395 -20.06 -3.16 -1.30
C GLY A 395 -18.64 -2.63 -1.09
N ILE A 396 -17.99 -3.10 -0.03
CA ILE A 396 -16.59 -2.84 0.29
C ILE A 396 -15.92 -4.18 0.61
N THR A 397 -14.89 -4.52 -0.14
CA THR A 397 -14.05 -5.70 0.09
C THR A 397 -12.66 -5.24 0.57
N PRO A 398 -12.32 -5.42 1.85
CA PRO A 398 -10.94 -5.27 2.30
C PRO A 398 -10.08 -6.42 1.74
N VAL A 399 -8.88 -6.10 1.28
CA VAL A 399 -7.88 -7.06 0.80
C VAL A 399 -6.59 -6.83 1.57
N ASP A 400 -6.04 -7.89 2.14
CA ASP A 400 -4.75 -7.79 2.83
C ASP A 400 -3.58 -7.80 1.83
N MET A 401 -3.32 -6.62 1.24
CA MET A 401 -2.16 -6.39 0.39
C MET A 401 -0.84 -6.38 1.19
N PHE A 402 -0.91 -6.07 2.50
CA PHE A 402 0.26 -5.89 3.35
C PHE A 402 0.14 -6.63 4.69
N PRO A 403 0.22 -7.97 4.69
CA PRO A 403 0.27 -8.76 5.91
C PRO A 403 1.33 -8.26 6.88
N GLN A 404 1.12 -8.45 8.18
CA GLN A 404 2.02 -8.00 9.26
C GLN A 404 2.12 -6.48 9.44
N THR A 405 1.33 -5.71 8.69
CA THR A 405 1.23 -4.25 8.80
C THR A 405 -0.22 -3.83 9.03
N ASP A 406 -0.40 -2.60 9.50
CA ASP A 406 -1.67 -1.94 9.73
C ASP A 406 -2.33 -1.39 8.47
N HIS A 407 -1.68 -1.55 7.32
CA HIS A 407 -2.26 -1.18 6.05
C HIS A 407 -3.35 -2.18 5.63
N VAL A 408 -4.41 -1.65 5.04
CA VAL A 408 -5.50 -2.41 4.43
C VAL A 408 -5.79 -1.76 3.08
N GLU A 409 -5.85 -2.58 2.04
CA GLU A 409 -6.35 -2.17 0.74
C GLU A 409 -7.86 -2.41 0.72
N THR A 410 -8.62 -1.52 0.09
CA THR A 410 -10.08 -1.65 0.01
C THR A 410 -10.52 -1.48 -1.43
N LEU A 411 -11.33 -2.41 -1.90
CA LEU A 411 -12.11 -2.29 -3.13
C LEU A 411 -13.52 -1.84 -2.77
N THR A 412 -13.97 -0.71 -3.29
CA THR A 412 -15.32 -0.18 -3.07
C THR A 412 -16.08 -0.11 -4.39
N GLU A 413 -17.23 -0.78 -4.42
CA GLU A 413 -18.17 -0.71 -5.53
C GLU A 413 -19.16 0.44 -5.30
N LEU A 414 -19.17 1.41 -6.21
CA LEU A 414 -20.16 2.48 -6.23
C LEU A 414 -21.07 2.32 -7.43
N ARG A 415 -22.37 2.36 -7.18
CA ARG A 415 -23.41 2.29 -8.20
C ARG A 415 -24.24 3.57 -8.18
N ARG A 416 -24.69 4.01 -9.35
CA ARG A 416 -25.76 5.02 -9.39
C ARG A 416 -27.05 4.39 -8.89
N ALA A 417 -27.68 4.99 -7.90
CA ALA A 417 -29.07 4.70 -7.57
C ALA A 417 -29.88 4.96 -8.85
N GLY A 418 -30.53 3.93 -9.39
CA GLY A 418 -31.40 4.08 -10.54
C GLY A 418 -32.37 5.24 -10.30
N ARG A 419 -32.61 6.06 -11.32
CA ARG A 419 -33.72 7.01 -11.28
C ARG A 419 -34.98 6.14 -11.22
N GLY A 420 -35.52 5.96 -10.01
CA GLY A 420 -36.87 5.45 -9.82
C GLY A 420 -37.88 6.36 -10.49
#